data_AF-A0A1J4UQR2-F1
#
_entry.id   AF-A0A1J4UQR2-F1
#
_cell.length_a   1.000
_cell.length_b   1.000
_cell.length_c   1.000
_cell.angle_alpha   90.00
_cell.angle_beta   90.00
_cell.angle_gamma   90.00
#
_symmetry.space_group_name_H-M   'P 1'
#
loop_
_entity.id
_entity.type
_entity.pdbx_description
1 polymer ?
#
loop_
_entity_poly.entity_id
_entity_poly.type
_entity_poly.pdbx_seq_one_letter_code
_entity_poly.pdbx_strand_id
1 'polypeptide(L)' 'MKSGKALLGLSITFLPVSPAIITSAQSLVEVYSLKPRDAIHIATALAAGCNCIVSDDTDFDAVKARIPRLPLKKA' A
#
# COMPACT_ATOMS: atom_id res chain seq x y z
N MET A 1 6.01 -9.22 -19.78
CA MET A 1 7.27 -8.48 -19.50
C MET A 1 7.25 -6.97 -19.83
N LYS A 2 6.28 -6.42 -20.58
CA LYS A 2 6.27 -4.97 -20.92
C LYS A 2 6.02 -4.03 -19.73
N SER A 3 5.17 -4.41 -18.79
CA SER A 3 4.71 -3.54 -17.70
C SER A 3 5.78 -3.24 -16.64
N GLY A 4 6.64 -4.22 -16.30
CA GLY A 4 7.70 -4.03 -15.31
C GLY A 4 8.78 -3.04 -15.77
N LYS A 5 9.15 -3.07 -17.06
CA LYS A 5 10.11 -2.10 -17.61
C LYS A 5 9.51 -0.69 -17.69
N ALA A 6 8.22 -0.58 -17.99
CA ALA A 6 7.51 0.70 -18.00
C ALA A 6 7.46 1.34 -16.60
N LEU A 7 7.25 0.54 -15.54
CA LEU A 7 7.27 1.01 -14.15
C LEU A 7 8.56 1.73 -13.78
N LEU A 8 9.72 1.20 -14.22
CA LEU A 8 11.03 1.79 -13.95
C LEU A 8 11.28 3.11 -14.69
N GLY A 9 10.48 3.42 -15.72
CA GLY A 9 10.55 4.69 -16.44
C GLY A 9 9.65 5.79 -15.86
N LEU A 10 8.85 5.49 -14.84
CA LEU A 10 8.01 6.48 -14.16
C LEU A 10 8.83 7.27 -13.13
N SER A 11 8.45 8.53 -12.90
CA SER A 11 8.99 9.34 -11.81
C SER A 11 8.35 8.92 -10.47
N ILE A 12 8.72 7.73 -9.99
CA ILE A 12 8.24 7.15 -8.72
C ILE A 12 9.39 6.95 -7.74
N THR A 13 9.06 7.00 -6.44
CA THR A 13 10.01 6.68 -5.37
C THR A 13 9.69 5.30 -4.82
N PHE A 14 10.70 4.43 -4.77
CA PHE A 14 10.59 3.13 -4.11
C PHE A 14 10.86 3.28 -2.61
N LEU A 15 9.91 2.87 -1.79
CA LEU A 15 10.04 2.89 -0.34
C LEU A 15 10.55 1.53 0.16
N PRO A 16 11.62 1.48 0.97
CA PRO A 16 12.14 0.24 1.52
C PRO A 16 11.22 -0.30 2.61
N VAL A 17 11.15 -1.62 2.72
CA VAL A 17 10.46 -2.30 3.82
C VAL A 17 11.47 -2.62 4.90
N SER A 18 11.30 -2.02 6.08
CA SER A 18 12.15 -2.24 7.25
C SER A 18 11.53 -3.28 8.21
N PRO A 19 12.30 -3.86 9.14
CA PRO A 19 11.74 -4.72 10.19
C PRO A 19 10.61 -4.06 10.99
N ALA A 20 10.70 -2.75 11.26
CA ALA A 20 9.64 -2.02 11.94
C ALA A 20 8.34 -1.95 11.12
N ILE A 21 8.46 -1.82 9.79
CA ILE A 21 7.31 -1.90 8.87
C ILE A 21 6.70 -3.31 8.92
N ILE A 22 7.52 -4.37 8.92
CA ILE A 22 7.03 -5.75 9.03
C ILE A 22 6.26 -5.97 10.34
N THR A 23 6.80 -5.52 11.47
CA THR A 23 6.11 -5.61 12.77
C THR A 23 4.79 -4.84 12.75
N SER A 24 4.78 -3.63 12.18
CA SER A 24 3.54 -2.84 12.05
C SER A 24 2.51 -3.50 11.13
N ALA A 25 2.96 -4.15 10.05
CA ALA A 25 2.11 -4.88 9.14
C ALA A 25 1.43 -6.08 9.83
N GLN A 26 2.13 -6.80 10.71
CA GLN A 26 1.53 -7.89 11.47
C GLN A 26 0.30 -7.44 12.29
N SER A 27 0.40 -6.29 12.97
CA SER A 27 -0.76 -5.74 13.70
C SER A 27 -1.92 -5.38 12.78
N LEU A 28 -1.65 -4.94 11.54
CA LEU A 28 -2.69 -4.66 10.56
C LEU A 28 -3.37 -5.94 10.04
N VAL A 29 -2.62 -7.04 9.88
CA VAL A 29 -3.18 -8.36 9.55
C VAL A 29 -4.15 -8.79 10.66
N GLU A 30 -3.75 -8.66 11.92
CA GLU A 30 -4.58 -9.08 13.06
C GLU A 30 -5.85 -8.24 13.22
N VAL A 31 -5.74 -6.91 13.09
CA VAL A 31 -6.86 -5.99 13.34
C VAL A 31 -7.84 -5.93 12.18
N TYR A 32 -7.34 -5.96 10.94
CA TYR A 32 -8.16 -5.73 9.74
C TYR A 32 -8.31 -6.97 8.85
N SER A 33 -7.74 -8.12 9.26
CA SER A 33 -7.73 -9.35 8.46
C SER A 33 -7.17 -9.16 7.04
N LEU A 34 -6.24 -8.21 6.88
CA LEU A 34 -5.59 -7.96 5.60
C LEU A 34 -4.69 -9.12 5.22
N LYS A 35 -4.53 -9.35 3.91
CA LYS A 35 -3.48 -10.25 3.41
C LYS A 35 -2.12 -9.66 3.79
N PRO A 36 -1.10 -10.49 4.09
CA PRO A 36 0.22 -10.00 4.53
C PRO A 36 0.84 -8.95 3.61
N ARG A 37 0.73 -9.13 2.28
CA ARG A 37 1.26 -8.17 1.30
C ARG A 37 0.56 -6.81 1.38
N ASP A 38 -0.76 -6.82 1.58
CA ASP A 38 -1.59 -5.61 1.60
C ASP A 38 -1.27 -4.84 2.90
N ALA A 39 -1.14 -5.56 4.02
CA ALA A 39 -0.69 -4.99 5.28
C ALA A 39 0.71 -4.34 5.20
N ILE A 40 1.66 -4.94 4.47
CA ILE A 40 2.99 -4.34 4.22
C ILE A 40 2.86 -3.05 3.43
N HIS A 41 2.03 -3.01 2.39
CA HIS A 41 1.76 -1.78 1.63
C HIS A 41 1.15 -0.67 2.50
N ILE A 42 0.14 -0.99 3.31
CA ILE A 42 -0.48 -0.04 4.25
C ILE A 42 0.55 0.47 5.26
N ALA A 43 1.29 -0.43 5.92
CA ALA A 43 2.28 -0.06 6.94
C ALA A 43 3.37 0.85 6.35
N THR A 44 3.84 0.54 5.14
CA THR A 44 4.84 1.36 4.42
C THR A 44 4.28 2.74 4.10
N ALA A 45 3.05 2.82 3.57
CA ALA A 45 2.40 4.08 3.22
C ALA A 45 2.17 4.97 4.45
N LEU A 46 1.69 4.39 5.55
CA LEU A 46 1.49 5.12 6.81
C LEU A 46 2.82 5.63 7.38
N ALA A 47 3.88 4.81 7.37
CA ALA A 47 5.21 5.20 7.85
C ALA A 47 5.84 6.32 7.01
N ALA A 48 5.53 6.37 5.70
CA ALA A 48 5.98 7.43 4.80
C ALA A 48 5.09 8.70 4.86
N GLY A 49 4.05 8.73 5.69
CA GLY A 49 3.13 9.85 5.80
C GLY A 49 2.21 10.02 4.59
N CYS A 50 1.97 8.96 3.81
CA CYS A 50 1.01 9.00 2.71
C CYS A 50 -0.40 9.21 3.25
N ASN A 51 -1.18 10.03 2.54
CA ASN A 51 -2.54 10.39 2.93
C ASN A 51 -3.62 9.56 2.22
N CYS A 52 -3.26 8.79 1.19
CA CYS A 52 -4.17 7.90 0.47
C CYS A 52 -3.40 6.79 -0.25
N ILE A 53 -4.13 5.78 -0.73
CA ILE A 53 -3.61 4.70 -1.57
C ILE A 53 -4.39 4.68 -2.88
N VAL A 54 -3.69 4.79 -4.00
CA VAL A 54 -4.29 4.65 -5.32
C VAL A 54 -4.28 3.17 -5.70
N SER A 55 -5.45 2.55 -5.78
CA SER A 55 -5.59 1.13 -6.12
C SER A 55 -7.00 0.79 -6.59
N ASP A 56 -7.08 -0.12 -7.56
CA ASP A 56 -8.33 -0.78 -7.94
C ASP A 56 -8.68 -1.96 -7.02
N ASP A 57 -7.78 -2.35 -6.12
CA ASP A 57 -8.05 -3.37 -5.11
C ASP A 57 -8.94 -2.80 -3.99
N THR A 58 -10.21 -3.21 -3.98
CA THR A 58 -11.20 -2.77 -3.00
C THR A 58 -10.94 -3.30 -1.59
N ASP A 59 -10.07 -4.29 -1.42
CA ASP A 59 -9.74 -4.84 -0.09
C ASP A 59 -9.14 -3.75 0.83
N PHE A 60 -8.50 -2.71 0.27
CA PHE A 60 -7.99 -1.59 1.07
C PHE A 60 -9.08 -0.70 1.68
N ASP A 61 -10.34 -0.82 1.28
CA ASP A 61 -11.45 -0.08 1.91
C ASP A 61 -11.65 -0.51 3.38
N ALA A 62 -11.15 -1.69 3.78
CA ALA A 62 -11.13 -2.15 5.17
C ALA A 62 -10.32 -1.23 6.11
N VAL A 63 -9.32 -0.51 5.59
CA VAL A 63 -8.46 0.40 6.37
C VAL A 63 -8.70 1.88 6.09
N LYS A 64 -9.83 2.25 5.47
CA LYS A 64 -10.17 3.63 5.08
C LYS A 64 -10.07 4.66 6.21
N ALA A 65 -10.28 4.23 7.46
CA ALA A 65 -10.18 5.09 8.64
C ALA A 65 -8.73 5.52 8.96
N ARG A 66 -7.74 4.78 8.47
CA ARG A 66 -6.31 5.06 8.62
C ARG A 66 -5.76 5.72 7.37
N ILE A 67 -6.10 5.17 6.20
CA ILE A 67 -5.67 5.68 4.91
C ILE A 67 -6.76 5.39 3.86
N PRO A 68 -7.41 6.40 3.27
CA PRO A 68 -8.44 6.20 2.27
C PRO A 68 -7.87 5.66 0.95
N ARG A 69 -8.60 4.73 0.33
CA ARG A 69 -8.32 4.27 -1.02
C ARG A 69 -8.95 5.22 -2.04
N LEU A 70 -8.19 5.52 -3.10
CA LEU A 70 -8.67 6.20 -4.29
C LEU A 70 -8.66 5.21 -5.47
N PRO A 71 -9.79 4.98 -6.15
CA PRO A 71 -9.81 4.14 -7.36
C PRO A 71 -9.01 4.80 -8.48
N LEU A 72 -8.43 4.00 -9.39
CA LEU A 72 -7.78 4.55 -10.57
C LEU A 72 -8.84 5.22 -11.46
N LYS A 73 -8.64 6.50 -11.78
CA LYS A 73 -9.43 7.13 -12.86
C LYS A 73 -8.99 6.49 -14.17
N LYS A 74 -9.94 5.96 -14.94
CA LYS A 74 -9.70 5.65 -16.34
C LYS A 74 -9.36 6.97 -17.04
N ALA A 75 -8.18 7.01 -17.66
CA ALA A 75 -7.78 8.07 -18.58
C ALA A 75 -8.61 8.01 -19.86
#